data_AF-A0A099NSQ6-F1
#
_entry.id   AF-A0A099NSQ6-F1
#
_cell.length_a   1.000
_cell.length_b   1.000
_cell.length_c   1.000
_cell.angle_alpha   90.00
_cell.angle_beta   90.00
_cell.angle_gamma   90.00
#
_symmetry.space_group_name_H-M   'P 1'
#
loop_
_entity.id
_entity.type
_entity.pdbx_description
1 polymer ?
#
loop_
_entity_poly.entity_id
_entity_poly.type
_entity_poly.pdbx_seq_one_letter_code
_entity_poly.pdbx_strand_id
1 'polypeptide(L)'
;CFRLLSSDKRLDNIPLILETPVDAKDDSSYGEEIKLLEWLVGKSKDDQDYINRFEELQQLGQKSRQEQAEKFEKKQNTKRKAASKDIASMMKSAKKVKTEDNDGEAGICQH
;
A
#
# COMPACT_ATOMS: atom_id res chain seq x y z
N CYS A 1 -19.83 10.73 7.40
CA CYS A 1 -19.16 11.55 6.37
C CYS A 1 -18.59 12.80 7.05
N PHE A 2 -17.31 13.12 6.89
CA PHE A 2 -16.61 14.15 7.67
C PHE A 2 -17.25 15.55 7.60
N ARG A 3 -17.79 15.94 6.44
CA ARG A 3 -18.43 17.25 6.24
C ARG A 3 -19.62 17.56 7.16
N LEU A 4 -20.31 16.51 7.63
CA LEU A 4 -21.42 16.67 8.59
C LEU A 4 -20.87 16.99 9.98
N LEU A 5 -19.70 16.46 10.32
CA LEU A 5 -18.99 16.78 11.55
C LEU A 5 -18.41 18.20 11.48
N SER A 6 -17.79 18.57 10.36
CA SER A 6 -17.21 19.91 10.18
C SER A 6 -18.23 21.05 10.14
N SER A 7 -19.53 20.73 10.07
CA SER A 7 -20.63 21.70 10.09
C SER A 7 -21.45 21.66 11.40
N ASP A 8 -21.06 20.80 12.34
CA ASP A 8 -21.75 20.67 13.63
C ASP A 8 -21.28 21.76 14.60
N LYS A 9 -22.21 22.61 15.03
CA LYS A 9 -21.96 23.74 15.95
C LYS A 9 -21.31 23.32 17.27
N ARG A 10 -21.49 22.06 17.70
CA ARG A 10 -20.87 21.55 18.93
C ARG A 10 -19.35 21.38 18.80
N LEU A 11 -18.86 21.32 17.56
CA LEU A 11 -17.45 21.15 17.23
C LEU A 11 -16.79 22.46 16.81
N ASP A 12 -17.51 23.59 16.87
CA ASP A 12 -16.96 24.91 16.61
C ASP A 12 -15.85 25.25 17.61
N ASN A 13 -14.77 25.85 17.12
CA ASN A 13 -13.58 26.25 17.88
C ASN A 13 -12.81 25.09 18.54
N ILE A 14 -13.08 23.84 18.15
CA ILE A 14 -12.24 22.71 18.56
C ILE A 14 -11.03 22.63 17.62
N PRO A 15 -9.79 22.62 18.14
CA PRO A 15 -8.61 22.51 17.30
C PRO A 15 -8.57 21.14 16.61
N LEU A 16 -8.42 21.16 15.27
CA LEU A 16 -8.21 19.97 14.46
C LEU A 16 -6.72 19.74 14.26
N ILE A 17 -6.22 18.57 14.67
CA ILE A 17 -4.82 18.18 14.50
C ILE A 17 -4.73 17.24 13.30
N LEU A 18 -3.93 17.60 12.30
CA LEU A 18 -3.65 16.76 11.12
C LEU A 18 -2.32 16.05 11.34
N GLU A 19 -2.38 14.76 11.68
CA GLU A 19 -1.20 13.94 11.99
C GLU A 19 -0.51 13.36 10.74
N THR A 20 -0.94 13.73 9.53
CA THR A 20 -0.33 13.23 8.29
C THR A 20 1.13 13.67 8.27
N PRO A 21 2.12 12.75 8.32
CA PRO A 21 3.51 13.14 8.34
C PRO A 21 3.87 13.75 6.98
N VAL A 22 4.26 15.02 6.97
CA VAL A 22 4.85 15.67 5.81
C VAL A 22 6.35 15.75 5.98
N ASP A 23 7.07 15.79 4.86
CA ASP A 23 8.48 16.13 4.88
C ASP A 23 8.61 17.57 5.40
N ALA A 24 9.33 17.76 6.52
CA ALA A 24 9.47 19.02 7.26
C ALA A 24 10.10 20.19 6.47
N LYS A 25 10.29 20.03 5.16
CA LYS A 25 10.82 21.03 4.23
C LYS A 25 9.77 21.56 3.25
N ASP A 26 8.58 20.96 3.19
CA ASP A 26 7.54 21.34 2.23
C ASP A 26 6.14 21.29 2.84
N ASP A 27 5.75 22.40 3.48
CA ASP A 27 4.43 22.61 4.05
C ASP A 27 3.33 22.76 2.97
N SER A 28 3.69 22.80 1.68
CA SER A 28 2.71 22.98 0.58
C SER A 28 1.70 21.85 0.49
N SER A 29 2.09 20.63 0.90
CA SER A 29 1.22 19.45 0.93
C SER A 29 0.01 19.62 1.85
N TYR A 30 0.16 20.28 3.01
CA TYR A 30 -0.97 20.62 3.87
C TYR A 30 -1.88 21.70 3.27
N GLY A 31 -1.34 22.56 2.40
CA GLY A 31 -2.10 23.65 1.81
C GLY A 31 -3.31 23.19 0.99
N GLU A 32 -3.20 22.07 0.28
CA GLU A 32 -4.32 21.51 -0.48
C GLU A 32 -5.34 20.80 0.42
N GLU A 33 -4.86 20.08 1.44
CA GLU A 33 -5.70 19.39 2.41
C GLU A 33 -6.53 20.37 3.24
N ILE A 34 -5.90 21.44 3.75
CA ILE A 34 -6.56 22.49 4.52
C ILE A 34 -7.64 23.17 3.66
N LYS A 35 -7.33 23.55 2.42
CA LYS A 35 -8.32 24.14 1.50
C LYS A 35 -9.49 23.20 1.21
N LEU A 36 -9.24 21.90 1.13
CA LEU A 36 -10.31 20.92 0.96
C LEU A 36 -11.20 20.87 2.21
N LEU A 37 -10.61 20.86 3.42
CA LEU A 37 -11.35 20.85 4.68
C LEU A 37 -12.18 22.11 4.87
N GLU A 38 -11.62 23.29 4.58
CA GLU A 38 -12.32 24.58 4.58
C GLU A 38 -13.50 24.57 3.61
N TRP A 39 -13.31 24.05 2.40
CA TRP A 39 -14.36 23.97 1.38
C TRP A 39 -15.53 23.05 1.77
N LEU A 40 -15.30 22.05 2.64
CA LEU A 40 -16.35 21.16 3.13
C LEU A 40 -17.28 21.81 4.17
N VAL A 41 -16.85 22.90 4.81
CA VAL A 41 -17.63 23.59 5.85
C VAL A 41 -18.90 24.17 5.24
N GLY A 42 -20.06 23.89 5.86
CA GLY A 42 -21.36 24.42 5.43
C GLY A 42 -21.99 23.69 4.24
N LYS A 43 -21.32 22.71 3.64
CA LYS A 43 -21.91 21.89 2.57
C LYS A 43 -23.05 21.01 3.12
N SER A 44 -24.22 21.05 2.48
CA SER A 44 -25.44 20.34 2.91
C SER A 44 -25.47 18.89 2.42
N LYS A 45 -26.21 17.98 3.08
CA LYS A 45 -26.21 16.52 2.77
C LYS A 45 -26.43 16.18 1.28
N ASP A 46 -27.19 17.01 0.57
CA ASP A 46 -27.60 16.76 -0.81
C ASP A 46 -27.00 17.78 -1.80
N ASP A 47 -25.93 18.47 -1.38
CA ASP A 47 -25.18 19.43 -2.21
C ASP A 47 -24.58 18.75 -3.46
N GLN A 48 -25.00 19.21 -4.63
CA GLN A 48 -24.59 18.64 -5.92
C GLN A 48 -23.12 18.92 -6.25
N ASP A 49 -22.58 20.08 -5.86
CA ASP A 49 -21.16 20.40 -6.06
C ASP A 49 -20.29 19.44 -5.24
N TYR A 50 -20.76 19.09 -4.03
CA TYR A 50 -20.12 18.07 -3.22
C TYR A 50 -20.13 16.70 -3.89
N ILE A 51 -21.27 16.27 -4.41
CA ILE A 51 -21.42 14.95 -5.05
C ILE A 51 -20.50 14.86 -6.27
N ASN A 52 -20.50 15.86 -7.15
CA ASN A 52 -19.67 15.88 -8.35
C ASN A 52 -18.18 15.83 -8.00
N ARG A 53 -17.73 16.71 -7.09
CA ARG A 53 -16.32 16.74 -6.68
C ARG A 53 -15.90 15.46 -5.95
N PHE A 54 -16.81 14.85 -5.19
CA PHE A 54 -16.58 13.56 -4.56
C PHE A 54 -16.36 12.47 -5.61
N GLU A 55 -17.19 12.40 -6.64
CA GLU A 55 -17.04 11.43 -7.72
C GLU A 55 -15.72 11.60 -8.48
N GLU A 56 -15.35 12.84 -8.82
CA GLU A 56 -14.07 13.16 -9.46
C GLU A 56 -12.87 12.68 -8.63
N LEU A 57 -12.85 13.00 -7.34
CA LEU A 57 -11.77 12.59 -6.43
C LEU A 57 -11.75 11.07 -6.23
N GLN A 58 -12.91 10.41 -6.21
CA GLN A 58 -12.99 8.95 -6.14
C GLN A 58 -12.41 8.28 -7.39
N GLN A 59 -12.70 8.82 -8.57
CA GLN A 59 -12.15 8.33 -9.84
C GLN A 59 -10.62 8.51 -9.88
N LEU A 60 -10.11 9.67 -9.44
CA LEU A 60 -8.67 9.92 -9.40
C LEU A 60 -7.93 8.90 -8.51
N GLY A 61 -8.53 8.54 -7.37
CA GLY A 61 -7.96 7.54 -6.45
C GLY A 61 -8.12 6.08 -6.91
N GLN A 62 -8.95 5.79 -7.91
CA GLN A 62 -9.28 4.43 -8.33
C GLN A 62 -8.06 3.64 -8.79
N LYS A 63 -7.20 4.26 -9.60
CA LYS A 63 -5.99 3.61 -10.13
C LYS A 63 -5.04 3.17 -9.02
N SER A 64 -4.75 4.07 -8.06
CA SER A 64 -3.89 3.75 -6.92
C SER A 64 -4.47 2.60 -6.07
N ARG A 65 -5.79 2.62 -5.80
CA ARG A 65 -6.44 1.53 -5.07
C ARG A 65 -6.35 0.19 -5.80
N GLN A 66 -6.52 0.18 -7.12
CA GLN A 66 -6.37 -1.03 -7.93
C GLN A 66 -4.93 -1.57 -7.89
N GLU A 67 -3.93 -0.71 -8.09
CA GLU A 67 -2.53 -1.12 -8.03
C GLU A 67 -2.13 -1.69 -6.67
N GLN A 68 -2.61 -1.08 -5.58
CA GLN A 68 -2.35 -1.58 -4.23
C GLN A 68 -3.07 -2.91 -3.95
N ALA A 69 -4.32 -3.06 -4.43
CA ALA A 69 -5.07 -4.31 -4.34
C ALA A 69 -4.35 -5.44 -5.10
N GLU A 70 -3.87 -5.18 -6.33
CA GLU A 70 -3.10 -6.17 -7.08
C GLU A 70 -1.79 -6.56 -6.39
N LYS A 71 -1.05 -5.59 -5.84
CA LYS A 71 0.18 -5.85 -5.06
C LYS A 71 -0.12 -6.70 -3.84
N PHE A 72 -1.23 -6.43 -3.14
CA PHE A 72 -1.67 -7.20 -1.99
C PHE A 72 -2.01 -8.64 -2.39
N GLU A 73 -2.80 -8.85 -3.44
CA GLU A 73 -3.16 -10.18 -3.94
C GLU A 73 -1.93 -10.98 -4.40
N LYS A 74 -0.97 -10.33 -5.10
CA LYS A 74 0.31 -10.97 -5.46
C LYS A 74 1.09 -11.41 -4.23
N LYS A 75 1.17 -10.57 -3.19
CA LYS A 75 1.83 -10.94 -1.91
C LYS A 75 1.10 -12.10 -1.22
N GLN A 76 -0.23 -12.10 -1.22
CA GLN A 76 -1.03 -13.15 -0.60
C GLN A 76 -0.84 -14.49 -1.33
N ASN A 77 -0.85 -14.49 -2.67
CA ASN A 77 -0.61 -15.67 -3.49
C ASN A 77 0.82 -16.22 -3.37
N THR A 78 1.84 -15.35 -3.27
CA THR A 78 3.22 -15.79 -3.04
C THR A 78 3.38 -16.43 -1.65
N LYS A 79 2.75 -15.88 -0.61
CA LYS A 79 2.74 -16.49 0.73
C LYS A 79 2.04 -17.85 0.73
N ARG A 80 0.91 -17.98 0.03
CA ARG A 80 0.19 -19.26 -0.11
C ARG A 80 1.01 -20.30 -0.87
N LYS A 81 1.65 -19.93 -1.98
CA LYS A 81 2.53 -20.82 -2.77
C LYS A 81 3.81 -21.21 -2.03
N ALA A 82 4.31 -20.36 -1.13
CA ALA A 82 5.44 -20.68 -0.26
C ALA A 82 5.04 -21.65 0.85
N ALA A 83 3.86 -21.46 1.46
CA ALA A 83 3.32 -22.38 2.47
C ALA A 83 2.91 -23.75 1.88
N SER A 84 2.55 -23.81 0.60
CA SER A 84 2.18 -25.06 -0.08
C SER A 84 3.37 -25.83 -0.67
N LYS A 85 4.60 -25.31 -0.59
CA LYS A 85 5.79 -26.05 -1.02
C LYS A 85 6.17 -27.03 0.06
N ASP A 86 5.93 -28.30 -0.22
CA ASP A 86 6.27 -29.39 0.68
C ASP A 86 7.79 -29.47 0.88
N ILE A 87 8.26 -29.75 2.09
CA ILE A 87 9.69 -29.75 2.47
C ILE A 87 10.49 -30.71 1.55
N ALA A 88 9.88 -31.82 1.15
CA ALA A 88 10.44 -32.79 0.21
C ALA A 88 10.73 -32.20 -1.18
N SER A 89 9.96 -31.19 -1.63
CA SER A 89 10.17 -30.52 -2.92
C SER A 89 11.38 -29.57 -2.88
N MET A 90 11.62 -28.90 -1.74
CA MET A 90 12.77 -28.01 -1.54
C MET A 90 14.10 -28.78 -1.43
N MET A 91 14.08 -29.98 -0.85
CA MET A 91 15.28 -30.82 -0.71
C MET A 91 15.73 -31.45 -2.04
N LYS A 92 14.80 -31.74 -2.96
CA LYS A 92 15.11 -32.29 -4.30
C LYS A 92 15.81 -31.28 -5.21
N SER A 93 15.42 -30.01 -5.17
CA SER A 93 16.09 -28.93 -5.91
C SER A 93 17.48 -28.62 -5.35
N ALA A 94 17.68 -28.71 -4.02
CA ALA A 94 19.00 -28.59 -3.41
C ALA A 94 19.95 -29.76 -3.77
N LYS A 95 19.41 -30.97 -3.99
CA LYS A 95 20.21 -32.14 -4.40
C LYS A 95 20.61 -32.09 -5.88
N LYS A 96 19.79 -31.50 -6.74
CA LYS A 96 20.10 -31.36 -8.18
C LYS A 96 21.27 -30.41 -8.45
N VAL A 97 21.48 -29.40 -7.61
CA VAL A 97 22.65 -28.47 -7.69
C VAL A 97 23.96 -29.13 -7.23
N LYS A 98 23.91 -30.28 -6.54
CA LYS A 98 25.10 -30.97 -6.00
C LYS A 98 25.58 -32.16 -6.84
N THR A 99 24.99 -32.43 -8.01
CA THR A 99 25.31 -33.63 -8.81
C THR A 99 26.00 -33.32 -10.14
N GLU A 100 26.41 -32.08 -10.37
CA GLU A 100 27.23 -31.68 -11.52
C GLU A 100 28.53 -31.09 -10.93
N ASP A 101 29.47 -31.96 -10.58
CA ASP A 101 30.92 -31.70 -10.37
C ASP A 101 31.49 -32.71 -9.35
N ASN A 102 31.67 -33.98 -9.74
CA ASN A 102 32.75 -34.85 -9.26
C ASN A 102 32.66 -36.21 -9.97
N ASP A 103 33.40 -36.37 -11.07
CA ASP A 103 33.75 -37.68 -11.61
C ASP A 103 35.21 -37.67 -12.09
N GLY A 104 36.04 -38.52 -11.45
CA GLY A 104 37.35 -39.02 -11.91
C GLY A 104 38.54 -38.07 -11.75
N GLU A 105 39.72 -38.46 -11.28
CA GLU A 105 40.34 -39.78 -11.22
C GLU A 105 41.53 -39.74 -10.24
N ALA A 106 41.71 -40.80 -9.45
CA ALA A 106 42.82 -40.99 -8.53
C ALA A 106 44.05 -41.56 -9.25
N GLY A 107 45.28 -41.13 -8.89
CA GLY A 107 46.49 -41.72 -9.47
C GLY A 107 47.85 -41.32 -8.87
N ILE A 108 48.18 -41.90 -7.71
CA ILE A 108 49.49 -42.53 -7.36
C ILE A 108 50.78 -41.68 -7.20
N CYS A 109 51.18 -41.55 -5.92
CA CYS A 109 52.51 -41.75 -5.26
C CYS A 109 53.89 -41.44 -5.91
N GLN A 110 54.66 -40.64 -5.14
CA GLN A 110 56.05 -40.87 -4.63
C GLN A 110 57.27 -40.91 -5.59
N HIS A 111 58.12 -39.87 -5.58
CA HIS A 111 59.37 -39.72 -4.78
C HIS A 111 60.10 -38.43 -5.21
#